data_AF-A0A6N6JDZ7-F1
#
_entry.id   AF-A0A6N6JDZ7-F1
#
_cell.length_a   1.000
_cell.length_b   1.000
_cell.length_c   1.000
_cell.angle_alpha   90.00
_cell.angle_beta   90.00
_cell.angle_gamma   90.00
#
_symmetry.space_group_name_H-M   'P 1'
#
loop_
_entity.id
_entity.type
_entity.pdbx_description
1 polymer ?
#
loop_
_entity_poly.entity_id
_entity_poly.type
_entity_poly.pdbx_seq_one_letter_code
_entity_poly.pdbx_strand_id
1 'polypeptide(L)'
;MDVLVSALDQQEEEQTEDFGEEDRQKEAIVAELENEFDYRSQALGEEYPFLLSDDAEELHLVRSWEDQRAVFYFVCLLSSHLVNSPFVTFDISTGMITRLRNEVFQIVSTLAMAGVSLGPSVSIGWPRNSDETILEVLRRASAGHAGFNARAAAHPEVANPHDKDGGMDVISWRSAYRPPPLNLYFGQVASGADWKGKSAANKAKSFKAKFIELGPLGNEDYTTLTPLRIADEPLWKREHADHGSIVDRTMLPTLAYSGMQLAADGVMVDEAENLPTVLQWVADYRTEALS
;
A
#
# COMPACT_ATOMS: atom_id res chain seq x y z
N MET A 1 -28.19 8.90 7.62
CA MET A 1 -27.93 8.49 9.01
C MET A 1 -28.84 7.37 9.52
N ASP A 2 -30.12 7.31 9.14
CA ASP A 2 -31.05 6.23 9.58
C ASP A 2 -30.55 4.81 9.36
N VAL A 3 -29.73 4.55 8.34
CA VAL A 3 -29.22 3.20 8.03
C VAL A 3 -28.03 2.82 8.93
N LEU A 4 -27.20 3.78 9.33
CA LEU A 4 -26.06 3.56 10.22
C LEU A 4 -26.49 3.50 11.68
N VAL A 5 -27.45 4.35 12.06
CA VAL A 5 -28.14 4.29 13.35
C VAL A 5 -28.94 2.99 13.45
N SER A 6 -29.68 2.60 12.40
CA SER A 6 -30.41 1.31 12.40
C SER A 6 -29.48 0.08 12.45
N ALA A 7 -28.26 0.16 11.93
CA ALA A 7 -27.28 -0.93 12.02
C ALA A 7 -26.69 -1.06 13.43
N LEU A 8 -26.61 0.03 14.19
CA LEU A 8 -26.24 0.06 15.61
C LEU A 8 -27.43 -0.35 16.50
N ASP A 9 -28.64 0.09 16.18
CA ASP A 9 -29.87 -0.25 16.90
C ASP A 9 -30.17 -1.76 16.83
N GLN A 10 -29.78 -2.46 15.76
CA GLN A 10 -29.91 -3.92 15.65
C GLN A 10 -29.01 -4.70 16.63
N GLN A 11 -28.05 -4.05 17.32
CA GLN A 11 -27.23 -4.66 18.36
C GLN A 11 -27.76 -4.43 19.79
N GLU A 12 -28.75 -3.55 20.01
CA GLU A 12 -29.12 -3.07 21.36
C GLU A 12 -30.62 -3.18 21.69
N GLU A 13 -31.27 -4.30 21.38
CA GLU A 13 -32.58 -4.62 21.99
C GLU A 13 -32.41 -5.38 23.31
N GLU A 14 -31.93 -4.71 24.36
CA GLU A 14 -32.29 -4.98 25.76
C GLU A 14 -32.02 -3.74 26.65
N GLN A 15 -33.11 -3.02 26.92
CA GLN A 15 -33.33 -1.82 27.76
C GLN A 15 -32.34 -1.57 28.92
N THR A 16 -31.98 -0.31 29.23
CA THR A 16 -32.68 0.61 30.18
C THR A 16 -31.92 1.95 30.38
N GLU A 17 -32.61 3.08 30.16
CA GLU A 17 -32.44 4.44 30.73
C GLU A 17 -31.02 4.97 31.12
N ASP A 18 -30.24 5.46 30.14
CA ASP A 18 -29.29 6.56 30.34
C ASP A 18 -29.14 7.43 29.07
N PHE A 19 -30.22 8.12 28.69
CA PHE A 19 -30.27 8.99 27.51
C PHE A 19 -29.11 10.01 27.45
N GLY A 20 -28.62 10.47 28.61
CA GLY A 20 -27.53 11.44 28.67
C GLY A 20 -26.14 10.83 28.41
N GLU A 21 -25.96 9.54 28.65
CA GLU A 21 -24.75 8.81 28.30
C GLU A 21 -24.78 8.33 26.85
N GLU A 22 -25.93 7.88 26.35
CA GLU A 22 -26.13 7.56 24.93
C GLU A 22 -25.87 8.77 24.02
N ASP A 23 -26.38 9.96 24.38
CA ASP A 23 -26.13 11.19 23.61
C ASP A 23 -24.64 11.56 23.61
N ARG A 24 -23.94 11.43 24.76
CA ARG A 24 -22.49 11.66 24.84
C ARG A 24 -21.69 10.67 23.98
N GLN A 25 -22.08 9.41 23.94
CA GLN A 25 -21.42 8.40 23.13
C GLN A 25 -21.62 8.66 21.64
N LYS A 26 -22.84 9.05 21.24
CA LYS A 26 -23.15 9.46 19.86
C LYS A 26 -22.31 10.67 19.44
N GLU A 27 -22.25 11.71 20.25
CA GLU A 27 -21.42 12.89 19.99
C GLU A 27 -19.93 12.55 19.87
N ALA A 28 -19.41 11.66 20.72
CA ALA A 28 -18.02 11.21 20.67
C ALA A 28 -17.72 10.46 19.36
N ILE A 29 -18.61 9.58 18.92
CA ILE A 29 -18.46 8.84 17.65
C ILE A 29 -18.47 9.79 16.46
N VAL A 30 -19.37 10.78 16.45
CA VAL A 30 -19.43 11.80 15.37
C VAL A 30 -18.12 12.59 15.34
N ALA A 31 -17.64 13.06 16.48
CA ALA A 31 -16.38 13.80 16.55
C ALA A 31 -15.18 12.94 16.12
N GLU A 32 -15.12 11.66 16.48
CA GLU A 32 -14.08 10.74 16.01
C GLU A 32 -14.12 10.54 14.49
N LEU A 33 -15.33 10.44 13.93
CA LEU A 33 -15.55 10.29 12.50
C LEU A 33 -15.09 11.53 11.74
N GLU A 34 -15.55 12.72 12.16
CA GLU A 34 -15.14 14.01 11.59
C GLU A 34 -13.62 14.19 11.62
N ASN A 35 -12.99 13.94 12.77
CA ASN A 35 -11.53 14.04 12.92
C ASN A 35 -10.78 13.11 11.94
N GLU A 36 -11.26 11.88 11.75
CA GLU A 36 -10.64 10.94 10.82
C GLU A 36 -10.91 11.33 9.34
N PHE A 37 -12.05 11.94 9.02
CA PHE A 37 -12.30 12.53 7.70
C PHE A 37 -11.36 13.69 7.41
N ASP A 38 -11.25 14.63 8.34
CA ASP A 38 -10.35 15.78 8.24
C ASP A 38 -8.90 15.33 8.08
N TYR A 39 -8.46 14.36 8.89
CA TYR A 39 -7.12 13.81 8.78
C TYR A 39 -6.85 13.23 7.39
N ARG A 40 -7.76 12.40 6.87
CA ARG A 40 -7.60 11.77 5.55
C ARG A 40 -7.63 12.79 4.42
N SER A 41 -8.55 13.75 4.50
CA SER A 41 -8.67 14.86 3.54
C SER A 41 -7.39 15.68 3.48
N GLN A 42 -6.84 16.04 4.64
CA GLN A 42 -5.57 16.78 4.73
C GLN A 42 -4.37 15.95 4.24
N ALA A 43 -4.31 14.67 4.58
CA ALA A 43 -3.18 13.81 4.23
C ALA A 43 -3.10 13.51 2.73
N LEU A 44 -4.26 13.31 2.08
CA LEU A 44 -4.34 12.82 0.69
C LEU A 44 -4.78 13.88 -0.31
N GLY A 45 -5.38 14.98 0.13
CA GLY A 45 -5.87 16.05 -0.74
C GLY A 45 -6.72 15.52 -1.89
N GLU A 46 -6.24 15.73 -3.12
CA GLU A 46 -6.96 15.35 -4.33
C GLU A 46 -7.07 13.83 -4.55
N GLU A 47 -6.28 12.99 -3.89
CA GLU A 47 -6.41 11.53 -3.95
C GLU A 47 -7.51 10.98 -3.03
N TYR A 48 -8.04 11.80 -2.12
CA TYR A 48 -9.16 11.40 -1.27
C TYR A 48 -10.50 11.54 -2.03
N PRO A 49 -11.27 10.45 -2.23
CA PRO A 49 -12.46 10.51 -3.09
C PRO A 49 -13.74 10.93 -2.37
N PHE A 50 -13.66 11.27 -1.08
CA PHE A 50 -14.82 11.56 -0.25
C PHE A 50 -14.83 13.01 0.22
N LEU A 51 -16.04 13.56 0.32
CA LEU A 51 -16.30 14.86 0.95
C LEU A 51 -17.41 14.69 1.96
N LEU A 52 -17.15 15.06 3.21
CA LEU A 52 -18.16 15.16 4.25
C LEU A 52 -18.85 16.54 4.11
N SER A 53 -20.18 16.58 4.16
CA SER A 53 -20.95 17.83 4.12
C SER A 53 -20.64 18.73 5.32
N ASP A 54 -20.92 20.03 5.22
CA ASP A 54 -20.63 21.02 6.27
C ASP A 54 -21.36 20.73 7.60
N ASP A 55 -22.48 20.02 7.55
CA ASP A 55 -23.27 19.57 8.70
C ASP A 55 -22.91 18.15 9.18
N ALA A 56 -21.90 17.52 8.54
CA ALA A 56 -21.46 16.15 8.79
C ALA A 56 -22.55 15.07 8.61
N GLU A 57 -23.65 15.39 7.93
CA GLU A 57 -24.77 14.45 7.74
C GLU A 57 -24.64 13.59 6.49
N GLU A 58 -23.95 14.08 5.46
CA GLU A 58 -23.83 13.45 4.16
C GLU A 58 -22.37 13.18 3.78
N LEU A 59 -22.12 11.95 3.32
CA LEU A 59 -20.85 11.57 2.74
C LEU A 59 -20.98 11.49 1.22
N HIS A 60 -20.34 12.42 0.52
CA HIS A 60 -20.35 12.48 -0.93
C HIS A 60 -19.13 11.78 -1.53
N LEU A 61 -19.38 10.99 -2.56
CA LEU A 61 -18.34 10.50 -3.44
C LEU A 61 -18.05 11.57 -4.52
N VAL A 62 -16.93 12.26 -4.41
CA VAL A 62 -16.56 13.38 -5.32
C VAL A 62 -15.67 12.93 -6.48
N ARG A 63 -15.18 11.69 -6.45
CA ARG A 63 -14.45 11.05 -7.56
C ARG A 63 -15.06 9.69 -7.87
N SER A 64 -15.23 9.41 -9.16
CA SER A 64 -15.80 8.14 -9.58
C SER A 64 -14.83 6.98 -9.32
N TRP A 65 -15.37 5.76 -9.29
CA TRP A 65 -14.58 4.54 -9.06
C TRP A 65 -13.57 4.25 -10.17
N GLU A 66 -13.77 4.86 -11.34
CA GLU A 66 -12.93 4.76 -12.53
C GLU A 66 -11.86 5.88 -12.59
N ASP A 67 -11.88 6.82 -11.66
CA ASP A 67 -10.87 7.90 -11.58
C ASP A 67 -9.50 7.32 -11.22
N GLN A 68 -8.54 7.46 -12.13
CA GLN A 68 -7.16 6.96 -11.98
C GLN A 68 -6.43 7.55 -10.77
N ARG A 69 -6.84 8.72 -10.28
CA ARG A 69 -6.25 9.34 -9.09
C ARG A 69 -6.80 8.71 -7.80
N ALA A 70 -8.12 8.45 -7.77
CA ALA A 70 -8.79 7.89 -6.59
C ALA A 70 -8.66 6.37 -6.46
N VAL A 71 -8.38 5.65 -7.56
CA VAL A 71 -8.40 4.18 -7.58
C VAL A 71 -7.49 3.56 -6.52
N PHE A 72 -6.33 4.15 -6.25
CA PHE A 72 -5.41 3.66 -5.23
C PHE A 72 -6.01 3.74 -3.82
N TYR A 73 -6.76 4.81 -3.52
CA TYR A 73 -7.49 4.91 -2.25
C TYR A 73 -8.57 3.84 -2.16
N PHE A 74 -9.33 3.61 -3.23
CA PHE A 74 -10.35 2.55 -3.24
C PHE A 74 -9.73 1.17 -3.01
N VAL A 75 -8.60 0.85 -3.66
CA VAL A 75 -7.88 -0.40 -3.38
C VAL A 75 -7.54 -0.51 -1.89
N CYS A 76 -6.97 0.53 -1.28
CA CYS A 76 -6.63 0.48 0.14
C CYS A 76 -7.86 0.33 1.04
N LEU A 77 -8.92 1.07 0.77
CA LEU A 77 -10.18 1.00 1.51
C LEU A 77 -10.77 -0.43 1.43
N LEU A 78 -10.97 -0.94 0.23
CA LEU A 78 -11.57 -2.26 0.00
C LEU A 78 -10.68 -3.39 0.56
N SER A 79 -9.36 -3.25 0.44
CA SER A 79 -8.41 -4.20 1.04
C SER A 79 -8.53 -4.28 2.55
N SER A 80 -8.68 -3.12 3.22
CA SER A 80 -8.83 -3.09 4.67
C SER A 80 -10.11 -3.79 5.13
N HIS A 81 -11.15 -3.78 4.30
CA HIS A 81 -12.40 -4.45 4.63
C HIS A 81 -12.28 -5.97 4.60
N LEU A 82 -11.45 -6.51 3.71
CA LEU A 82 -11.17 -7.94 3.59
C LEU A 82 -10.35 -8.50 4.75
N VAL A 83 -9.70 -7.63 5.54
CA VAL A 83 -8.85 -8.05 6.64
C VAL A 83 -9.62 -8.09 7.95
N ASN A 84 -10.51 -7.12 8.24
CA ASN A 84 -11.17 -6.98 9.55
C ASN A 84 -12.42 -6.04 9.53
N SER A 85 -13.27 -6.04 8.51
CA SER A 85 -14.48 -5.18 8.57
C SER A 85 -15.67 -5.90 9.23
N PRO A 86 -16.25 -5.33 10.32
CA PRO A 86 -17.53 -5.79 10.84
C PRO A 86 -18.72 -5.36 9.97
N PHE A 87 -18.50 -4.46 9.00
CA PHE A 87 -19.54 -3.86 8.16
C PHE A 87 -19.72 -4.55 6.82
N VAL A 88 -18.80 -5.44 6.43
CA VAL A 88 -18.93 -6.25 5.22
C VAL A 88 -19.54 -7.59 5.61
N THR A 89 -20.83 -7.74 5.34
CA THR A 89 -21.64 -8.93 5.66
C THR A 89 -21.79 -9.90 4.49
N PHE A 90 -21.20 -9.57 3.33
CA PHE A 90 -21.23 -10.40 2.13
C PHE A 90 -19.89 -11.11 1.92
N ASP A 91 -19.96 -12.33 1.40
CA ASP A 91 -18.80 -13.14 1.11
C ASP A 91 -18.11 -12.66 -0.16
N ILE A 92 -16.84 -12.27 -0.05
CA ILE A 92 -15.98 -12.05 -1.21
C ILE A 92 -15.26 -13.35 -1.56
N SER A 93 -15.25 -13.69 -2.84
CA SER A 93 -14.63 -14.87 -3.38
C SER A 93 -13.13 -14.93 -3.09
N THR A 94 -12.64 -16.15 -2.86
CA THR A 94 -11.20 -16.40 -2.67
C THR A 94 -10.37 -15.93 -3.87
N GLY A 95 -10.96 -15.98 -5.09
CA GLY A 95 -10.32 -15.47 -6.31
C GLY A 95 -10.06 -13.97 -6.25
N MET A 96 -11.03 -13.18 -5.79
CA MET A 96 -10.90 -11.73 -5.63
C MET A 96 -9.81 -11.34 -4.63
N ILE A 97 -9.77 -12.02 -3.48
CA ILE A 97 -8.75 -11.81 -2.44
C ILE A 97 -7.37 -12.21 -2.98
N THR A 98 -7.28 -13.31 -3.73
CA THR A 98 -6.02 -13.78 -4.30
C THR A 98 -5.48 -12.78 -5.31
N ARG A 99 -6.32 -12.27 -6.23
CA ARG A 99 -5.93 -11.22 -7.19
C ARG A 99 -5.47 -9.94 -6.49
N LEU A 100 -6.15 -9.53 -5.43
CA LEU A 100 -5.72 -8.37 -4.64
C LEU A 100 -4.28 -8.55 -4.13
N ARG A 101 -4.02 -9.66 -3.45
CA ARG A 101 -2.74 -9.91 -2.75
C ARG A 101 -1.59 -10.16 -3.70
N ASN A 102 -1.85 -10.89 -4.79
CA ASN A 102 -0.81 -11.39 -5.67
C ASN A 102 -0.51 -10.46 -6.85
N GLU A 103 -1.44 -9.56 -7.21
CA GLU A 103 -1.32 -8.76 -8.43
C GLU A 103 -1.58 -7.29 -8.12
N VAL A 104 -2.80 -6.93 -7.72
CA VAL A 104 -3.22 -5.52 -7.60
C VAL A 104 -2.36 -4.76 -6.59
N PHE A 105 -2.15 -5.32 -5.40
CA PHE A 105 -1.38 -4.60 -4.37
C PHE A 105 0.13 -4.57 -4.67
N GLN A 106 0.63 -5.47 -5.51
CA GLN A 106 2.01 -5.42 -6.02
C GLN A 106 2.18 -4.25 -7.00
N ILE A 107 1.23 -4.07 -7.92
CA ILE A 107 1.19 -2.94 -8.86
C ILE A 107 1.17 -1.61 -8.08
N VAL A 108 0.22 -1.48 -7.16
CA VAL A 108 0.05 -0.27 -6.35
C VAL A 108 1.29 0.03 -5.51
N SER A 109 1.91 -1.00 -4.92
CA SER A 109 3.11 -0.83 -4.12
C SER A 109 4.35 -0.45 -4.95
N THR A 110 4.47 -0.98 -6.16
CA THR A 110 5.58 -0.66 -7.07
C THR A 110 5.52 0.81 -7.51
N LEU A 111 4.33 1.29 -7.85
CA LEU A 111 4.07 2.70 -8.11
C LEU A 111 4.36 3.57 -6.87
N ALA A 112 3.88 3.16 -5.69
CA ALA A 112 4.10 3.92 -4.46
C ALA A 112 5.60 4.05 -4.13
N MET A 113 6.41 3.01 -4.34
CA MET A 113 7.86 3.08 -4.14
C MET A 113 8.56 4.03 -5.13
N ALA A 114 8.07 4.16 -6.36
CA ALA A 114 8.55 5.22 -7.27
C ALA A 114 8.25 6.61 -6.69
N GLY A 115 7.06 6.81 -6.11
CA GLY A 115 6.70 8.02 -5.39
C GLY A 115 7.58 8.30 -4.16
N VAL A 116 7.90 7.27 -3.37
CA VAL A 116 8.78 7.37 -2.19
C VAL A 116 10.16 7.88 -2.57
N SER A 117 10.73 7.30 -3.63
CA SER A 117 12.08 7.63 -4.10
C SER A 117 12.12 8.87 -5.01
N LEU A 118 10.95 9.32 -5.51
CA LEU A 118 10.82 10.29 -6.59
C LEU A 118 11.69 9.90 -7.80
N GLY A 119 11.63 8.62 -8.18
CA GLY A 119 12.55 8.03 -9.14
C GLY A 119 12.16 6.63 -9.58
N PRO A 120 13.10 5.91 -10.22
CA PRO A 120 12.84 4.58 -10.73
C PRO A 120 12.46 3.57 -9.67
N SER A 121 11.64 2.60 -10.06
CA SER A 121 11.17 1.50 -9.20
C SER A 121 11.06 0.21 -10.02
N VAL A 122 11.54 -0.90 -9.46
CA VAL A 122 11.48 -2.22 -10.09
C VAL A 122 10.81 -3.24 -9.19
N SER A 123 9.98 -4.10 -9.79
CA SER A 123 9.23 -5.14 -9.10
C SER A 123 10.03 -6.45 -9.07
N ILE A 124 10.27 -6.98 -7.87
CA ILE A 124 10.99 -8.25 -7.65
C ILE A 124 10.16 -9.28 -6.87
N GLY A 125 9.05 -8.85 -6.26
CA GLY A 125 8.16 -9.66 -5.42
C GLY A 125 7.44 -10.76 -6.18
N TRP A 126 7.08 -11.84 -5.49
CA TRP A 126 6.39 -12.96 -6.11
C TRP A 126 4.87 -12.95 -5.81
N PRO A 127 3.99 -13.16 -6.81
CA PRO A 127 4.28 -13.40 -8.23
C PRO A 127 4.60 -12.12 -9.00
N ARG A 128 5.48 -12.23 -10.00
CA ARG A 128 5.80 -11.14 -10.94
C ARG A 128 4.93 -11.25 -12.18
N ASN A 129 4.52 -10.11 -12.72
CA ASN A 129 3.85 -10.05 -14.03
C ASN A 129 4.83 -10.26 -15.18
N SER A 130 6.12 -9.96 -14.97
CA SER A 130 7.20 -10.26 -15.90
C SER A 130 7.70 -11.69 -15.76
N ASP A 131 8.11 -12.30 -16.88
CA ASP A 131 8.88 -13.56 -16.88
C ASP A 131 10.35 -13.39 -16.41
N GLU A 132 10.78 -12.16 -16.07
CA GLU A 132 12.13 -11.89 -15.59
C GLU A 132 12.39 -12.61 -14.24
N THR A 133 13.58 -13.19 -14.13
CA THR A 133 14.15 -13.63 -12.87
C THR A 133 14.58 -12.43 -12.02
N ILE A 134 14.68 -12.60 -10.69
CA ILE A 134 15.17 -11.55 -9.79
C ILE A 134 16.52 -10.98 -10.26
N LEU A 135 17.44 -11.83 -10.72
CA LEU A 135 18.75 -11.38 -11.19
C LEU A 135 18.68 -10.57 -12.48
N GLU A 136 17.73 -10.84 -13.37
CA GLU A 136 17.52 -10.03 -14.57
C GLU A 136 17.01 -8.63 -14.20
N VAL A 137 16.01 -8.55 -13.33
CA VAL A 137 15.50 -7.28 -12.79
C VAL A 137 16.61 -6.49 -12.09
N LEU A 138 17.41 -7.14 -11.24
CA LEU A 138 18.50 -6.47 -10.53
C LEU A 138 19.61 -5.99 -11.46
N ARG A 139 19.90 -6.71 -12.56
CA ARG A 139 20.85 -6.23 -13.58
C ARG A 139 20.30 -5.04 -14.34
N ARG A 140 19.01 -5.03 -14.65
CA ARG A 140 18.33 -3.88 -15.25
C ARG A 140 18.38 -2.66 -14.32
N ALA A 141 18.13 -2.84 -13.02
CA ALA A 141 18.27 -1.77 -12.03
C ALA A 141 19.72 -1.28 -11.89
N SER A 142 20.71 -2.19 -11.88
CA SER A 142 22.13 -1.84 -11.87
C SER A 142 22.53 -1.02 -13.10
N ALA A 143 22.07 -1.43 -14.30
CA ALA A 143 22.26 -0.68 -15.54
C ALA A 143 21.49 0.66 -15.55
N GLY A 144 20.36 0.74 -14.84
CA GLY A 144 19.62 1.96 -14.53
C GLY A 144 20.25 2.83 -13.45
N HIS A 145 21.50 2.54 -13.07
CA HIS A 145 22.28 3.24 -12.07
C HIS A 145 21.66 3.24 -10.67
N ALA A 146 21.05 2.14 -10.22
CA ALA A 146 20.54 2.00 -8.86
C ALA A 146 21.63 2.02 -7.76
N GLY A 147 22.91 2.14 -8.12
CA GLY A 147 24.00 2.32 -7.16
C GLY A 147 24.54 1.04 -6.53
N PHE A 148 24.24 -0.11 -7.13
CA PHE A 148 24.76 -1.42 -6.77
C PHE A 148 25.09 -2.26 -8.02
N ASN A 149 25.83 -3.37 -7.85
CA ASN A 149 26.03 -4.37 -8.89
C ASN A 149 25.34 -5.69 -8.53
N ALA A 150 24.46 -6.15 -9.43
CA ALA A 150 23.84 -7.47 -9.32
C ALA A 150 24.86 -8.58 -9.60
N ARG A 151 24.73 -9.72 -8.93
CA ARG A 151 25.58 -10.90 -9.18
C ARG A 151 25.26 -11.54 -10.54
N ALA A 152 26.25 -12.26 -11.08
CA ALA A 152 26.04 -13.13 -12.24
C ALA A 152 25.15 -14.34 -11.92
N ALA A 153 25.17 -14.84 -10.68
CA ALA A 153 24.31 -15.89 -10.17
C ALA A 153 24.05 -15.67 -8.68
N ALA A 154 22.96 -16.23 -8.16
CA ALA A 154 22.69 -16.20 -6.73
C ALA A 154 23.84 -16.87 -5.96
N HIS A 155 24.25 -16.31 -4.82
CA HIS A 155 25.40 -16.82 -4.09
C HIS A 155 25.13 -18.24 -3.57
N PRO A 156 25.95 -19.24 -3.94
CA PRO A 156 25.62 -20.66 -3.76
C PRO A 156 25.48 -21.09 -2.29
N GLU A 157 26.23 -20.47 -1.37
CA GLU A 157 26.20 -20.85 0.05
C GLU A 157 25.02 -20.26 0.83
N VAL A 158 24.36 -19.22 0.30
CA VAL A 158 23.26 -18.54 0.99
C VAL A 158 21.95 -18.58 0.22
N ALA A 159 21.98 -18.98 -1.05
CA ALA A 159 20.79 -19.20 -1.85
C ALA A 159 20.03 -20.41 -1.32
N ASN A 160 18.77 -20.22 -0.97
CA ASN A 160 17.85 -21.30 -0.69
C ASN A 160 17.07 -21.61 -1.98
N PRO A 161 17.08 -22.86 -2.48
CA PRO A 161 16.34 -23.25 -3.68
C PRO A 161 14.82 -23.01 -3.59
N HIS A 162 14.28 -22.85 -2.39
CA HIS A 162 12.85 -22.61 -2.14
C HIS A 162 12.49 -21.13 -1.96
N ASP A 163 13.48 -20.22 -1.95
CA ASP A 163 13.19 -18.79 -1.83
C ASP A 163 12.62 -18.25 -3.15
N LYS A 164 11.46 -17.58 -3.05
CA LYS A 164 10.74 -17.07 -4.22
C LYS A 164 11.22 -15.67 -4.64
N ASP A 165 11.40 -14.77 -3.67
CA ASP A 165 11.70 -13.34 -3.84
C ASP A 165 12.83 -12.85 -2.90
N GLY A 166 13.35 -13.72 -2.03
CA GLY A 166 14.34 -13.33 -1.02
C GLY A 166 13.80 -12.39 0.07
N GLY A 167 12.48 -12.23 0.15
CA GLY A 167 11.76 -11.44 1.14
C GLY A 167 11.59 -9.95 0.81
N MET A 168 12.06 -9.51 -0.37
CA MET A 168 11.89 -8.14 -0.87
C MET A 168 10.95 -8.15 -2.07
N ASP A 169 10.09 -7.12 -2.16
CA ASP A 169 9.08 -7.04 -3.21
C ASP A 169 9.40 -5.95 -4.24
N VAL A 170 10.00 -4.85 -3.81
CA VAL A 170 10.26 -3.70 -4.68
C VAL A 170 11.61 -3.08 -4.34
N ILE A 171 12.33 -2.59 -5.34
CA ILE A 171 13.51 -1.74 -5.15
C ILE A 171 13.29 -0.44 -5.89
N SER A 172 13.55 0.68 -5.23
CA SER A 172 13.47 2.00 -5.89
C SER A 172 14.64 2.88 -5.48
N TRP A 173 14.98 3.87 -6.31
CA TRP A 173 16.09 4.77 -6.04
C TRP A 173 15.82 6.15 -6.60
N ARG A 174 16.38 7.16 -5.96
CA ARG A 174 16.30 8.52 -6.49
C ARG A 174 17.32 8.69 -7.61
N SER A 175 16.86 8.97 -8.82
CA SER A 175 17.74 9.30 -9.94
C SER A 175 18.72 10.42 -9.56
N ALA A 176 20.00 10.22 -9.88
CA ALA A 176 21.04 11.20 -9.66
C ALA A 176 21.69 11.60 -10.99
N TYR A 177 21.98 12.90 -11.15
CA TYR A 177 22.70 13.40 -12.32
C TYR A 177 24.05 12.71 -12.50
N ARG A 178 24.74 12.44 -11.38
CA ARG A 178 25.96 11.64 -11.34
C ARG A 178 25.71 10.43 -10.45
N PRO A 179 25.73 9.20 -10.99
CA PRO A 179 25.59 7.99 -10.18
C PRO A 179 26.83 7.75 -9.29
N PRO A 180 26.68 7.03 -8.17
CA PRO A 180 25.47 6.35 -7.69
C PRO A 180 24.44 7.32 -7.05
N PRO A 181 23.16 6.89 -6.91
CA PRO A 181 22.13 7.64 -6.19
C PRO A 181 22.47 7.80 -4.72
N LEU A 182 21.92 8.86 -4.11
CA LEU A 182 22.11 9.12 -2.67
C LEU A 182 21.38 8.12 -1.79
N ASN A 183 20.23 7.60 -2.25
CA ASN A 183 19.38 6.69 -1.50
C ASN A 183 18.87 5.56 -2.40
N LEU A 184 18.93 4.34 -1.85
CA LEU A 184 18.29 3.14 -2.38
C LEU A 184 17.28 2.65 -1.36
N TYR A 185 16.06 2.36 -1.80
CA TYR A 185 14.96 1.91 -0.97
C TYR A 185 14.66 0.44 -1.26
N PHE A 186 14.52 -0.35 -0.20
CA PHE A 186 14.00 -1.71 -0.27
C PHE A 186 12.56 -1.73 0.29
N GLY A 187 11.62 -2.14 -0.55
CA GLY A 187 10.21 -2.25 -0.24
C GLY A 187 9.80 -3.69 0.09
N GLN A 188 8.96 -3.85 1.11
CA GLN A 188 8.24 -5.08 1.40
C GLN A 188 6.73 -4.81 1.43
N VAL A 189 5.98 -5.63 0.69
CA VAL A 189 4.53 -5.48 0.48
C VAL A 189 3.77 -6.31 1.51
N ALA A 190 2.89 -5.64 2.26
CA ALA A 190 2.15 -6.22 3.38
C ALA A 190 0.65 -5.90 3.31
N SER A 191 -0.06 -6.66 2.48
CA SER A 191 -1.52 -6.52 2.27
C SER A 191 -2.40 -7.13 3.37
N GLY A 192 -1.82 -7.79 4.38
CA GLY A 192 -2.53 -8.55 5.42
C GLY A 192 -2.37 -7.98 6.83
N ALA A 193 -3.11 -8.54 7.80
CA ALA A 193 -3.06 -8.13 9.21
C ALA A 193 -1.69 -8.33 9.88
N ASP A 194 -0.87 -9.23 9.33
CA ASP A 194 0.45 -9.63 9.84
C ASP A 194 1.59 -8.69 9.40
N TRP A 195 1.26 -7.48 8.96
CA TRP A 195 2.21 -6.51 8.40
C TRP A 195 3.35 -6.12 9.35
N LYS A 196 3.13 -6.12 10.67
CA LYS A 196 4.16 -5.81 11.69
C LYS A 196 5.35 -6.77 11.64
N GLY A 197 5.14 -8.01 11.19
CA GLY A 197 6.21 -8.98 11.00
C GLY A 197 7.01 -8.83 9.71
N LYS A 198 6.62 -7.88 8.83
CA LYS A 198 7.07 -7.76 7.44
C LYS A 198 7.94 -6.52 7.20
N SER A 199 8.80 -6.18 8.17
CA SER A 199 9.81 -5.14 7.98
C SER A 199 10.85 -5.57 6.94
N ALA A 200 11.04 -4.73 5.91
CA ALA A 200 12.03 -4.97 4.86
C ALA A 200 13.47 -5.03 5.42
N ALA A 201 13.74 -4.28 6.50
CA ALA A 201 15.03 -4.26 7.18
C ALA A 201 15.46 -5.67 7.65
N ASN A 202 14.50 -6.50 8.05
CA ASN A 202 14.75 -7.86 8.53
C ASN A 202 15.28 -8.80 7.44
N LYS A 203 15.00 -8.51 6.16
CA LYS A 203 15.32 -9.38 5.02
C LYS A 203 16.45 -8.83 4.15
N ALA A 204 16.63 -7.50 4.12
CA ALA A 204 17.62 -6.81 3.30
C ALA A 204 19.03 -7.41 3.39
N LYS A 205 19.53 -7.71 4.60
CA LYS A 205 20.86 -8.32 4.75
C LYS A 205 21.00 -9.65 3.99
N SER A 206 20.01 -10.53 4.12
CA SER A 206 20.04 -11.84 3.46
C SER A 206 19.80 -11.73 1.95
N PHE A 207 18.91 -10.82 1.53
CA PHE A 207 18.68 -10.51 0.12
C PHE A 207 19.97 -10.03 -0.57
N LYS A 208 20.64 -9.03 0.01
CA LYS A 208 21.89 -8.49 -0.52
C LYS A 208 22.99 -9.54 -0.61
N ALA A 209 23.16 -10.36 0.44
CA ALA A 209 24.14 -11.45 0.42
C ALA A 209 23.91 -12.43 -0.74
N LYS A 210 22.65 -12.72 -1.07
CA LYS A 210 22.28 -13.63 -2.16
C LYS A 210 22.49 -13.04 -3.54
N PHE A 211 22.10 -11.78 -3.75
CA PHE A 211 21.92 -11.24 -5.10
C PHE A 211 22.82 -10.06 -5.46
N ILE A 212 23.43 -9.38 -4.49
CA ILE A 212 24.24 -8.18 -4.71
C ILE A 212 25.73 -8.51 -4.51
N GLU A 213 26.56 -8.13 -5.47
CA GLU A 213 28.02 -8.32 -5.45
C GLU A 213 28.72 -7.10 -4.83
N LEU A 214 28.43 -5.92 -5.39
CA LEU A 214 28.82 -4.63 -4.82
C LEU A 214 27.57 -3.96 -4.26
N GLY A 215 27.57 -3.75 -2.94
CA GLY A 215 26.46 -3.16 -2.22
C GLY A 215 26.10 -1.74 -2.67
N PRO A 216 24.97 -1.20 -2.17
CA PRO A 216 24.61 0.20 -2.36
C PRO A 216 25.76 1.10 -1.92
N LEU A 217 26.15 2.03 -2.79
CA LEU A 217 27.21 3.00 -2.51
C LEU A 217 26.69 4.28 -1.81
N GLY A 218 25.37 4.44 -1.74
CA GLY A 218 24.68 5.51 -1.01
C GLY A 218 24.02 5.01 0.28
N ASN A 219 23.08 5.80 0.80
CA ASN A 219 22.24 5.40 1.93
C ASN A 219 21.27 4.29 1.52
N GLU A 220 20.91 3.45 2.47
CA GLU A 220 19.89 2.43 2.33
C GLU A 220 18.72 2.75 3.25
N ASP A 221 17.51 2.70 2.70
CA ASP A 221 16.28 2.89 3.43
C ASP A 221 15.34 1.70 3.22
N TYR A 222 14.47 1.46 4.19
CA TYR A 222 13.57 0.33 4.23
C TYR A 222 12.13 0.83 4.35
N THR A 223 11.23 0.24 3.57
CA THR A 223 9.83 0.65 3.50
C THR A 223 8.91 -0.56 3.55
N THR A 224 7.93 -0.54 4.45
CA THR A 224 6.81 -1.48 4.44
C THR A 224 5.57 -0.79 3.89
N LEU A 225 4.93 -1.39 2.88
CA LEU A 225 3.71 -0.86 2.27
C LEU A 225 2.50 -1.66 2.73
N THR A 226 1.45 -0.98 3.18
CA THR A 226 0.23 -1.62 3.67
C THR A 226 -1.01 -0.84 3.24
N PRO A 227 -2.12 -1.49 2.86
CA PRO A 227 -3.36 -0.80 2.52
C PRO A 227 -4.15 -0.37 3.76
N LEU A 228 -3.66 -0.73 4.96
CA LEU A 228 -4.34 -0.48 6.22
C LEU A 228 -4.13 0.96 6.67
N ARG A 229 -5.07 1.47 7.47
CA ARG A 229 -4.92 2.73 8.21
C ARG A 229 -4.41 2.39 9.61
N ILE A 230 -3.31 3.00 10.01
CA ILE A 230 -2.76 2.82 11.36
C ILE A 230 -3.08 4.07 12.19
N ALA A 231 -4.27 4.11 12.79
CA ALA A 231 -4.77 5.27 13.52
C ALA A 231 -4.06 5.52 14.86
N ASP A 232 -3.59 4.47 15.53
CA ASP A 232 -2.83 4.54 16.77
C ASP A 232 -1.44 5.16 16.50
N GLU A 233 -1.27 6.44 16.83
CA GLU A 233 -0.03 7.19 16.60
C GLU A 233 1.16 6.66 17.41
N PRO A 234 1.04 6.29 18.71
CA PRO A 234 2.10 5.58 19.42
C PRO A 234 2.55 4.30 18.73
N LEU A 235 1.61 3.46 18.27
CA LEU A 235 1.92 2.27 17.48
C LEU A 235 2.64 2.67 16.19
N TRP A 236 2.10 3.61 15.44
CA TRP A 236 2.70 4.12 14.20
C TRP A 236 4.16 4.50 14.36
N LYS A 237 4.47 5.31 15.38
CA LYS A 237 5.84 5.78 15.67
C LYS A 237 6.77 4.63 16.07
N ARG A 238 6.30 3.71 16.89
CA ARG A 238 7.10 2.55 17.31
C ARG A 238 7.43 1.66 16.13
N GLU A 239 6.45 1.29 15.32
CA GLU A 239 6.67 0.40 14.18
C GLU A 239 7.52 1.10 13.10
N HIS A 240 7.45 2.43 12.95
CA HIS A 240 8.40 3.17 12.09
C HIS A 240 9.86 2.96 12.50
N ALA A 241 10.16 2.92 13.80
CA ALA A 241 11.53 2.72 14.27
C ALA A 241 12.09 1.34 13.84
N ASP A 242 11.23 0.32 13.79
CA ASP A 242 11.61 -1.05 13.41
C ASP A 242 11.58 -1.29 11.89
N HIS A 243 10.71 -0.57 11.18
CA HIS A 243 10.51 -0.71 9.74
C HIS A 243 11.35 0.25 8.90
N GLY A 244 11.88 1.32 9.50
CA GLY A 244 12.48 2.46 8.80
C GLY A 244 11.41 3.45 8.34
N SER A 245 10.53 3.00 7.45
CA SER A 245 9.35 3.74 7.02
C SER A 245 8.16 2.81 6.79
N ILE A 246 6.96 3.30 7.08
CA ILE A 246 5.71 2.60 6.77
C ILE A 246 4.89 3.50 5.87
N VAL A 247 4.46 2.97 4.73
CA VAL A 247 3.56 3.62 3.79
C VAL A 247 2.18 2.97 3.93
N ASP A 248 1.28 3.66 4.63
CA ASP A 248 -0.08 3.19 4.91
C ASP A 248 -1.12 3.91 4.04
N ARG A 249 -2.41 3.62 4.25
CA ARG A 249 -3.52 4.20 3.46
C ARG A 249 -3.51 5.74 3.38
N THR A 250 -2.85 6.43 4.31
CA THR A 250 -2.83 7.90 4.36
C THR A 250 -1.71 8.53 3.54
N MET A 251 -0.82 7.71 2.97
CA MET A 251 0.26 8.18 2.08
C MET A 251 0.31 7.39 0.77
N LEU A 252 -0.02 6.11 0.83
CA LEU A 252 0.11 5.17 -0.28
C LEU A 252 -0.60 5.65 -1.56
N PRO A 253 -1.85 6.16 -1.53
CA PRO A 253 -2.53 6.63 -2.74
C PRO A 253 -1.81 7.78 -3.45
N THR A 254 -1.40 8.80 -2.68
CA THR A 254 -0.65 9.96 -3.22
C THR A 254 0.71 9.53 -3.78
N LEU A 255 1.41 8.63 -3.10
CA LEU A 255 2.69 8.11 -3.57
C LEU A 255 2.53 7.25 -4.84
N ALA A 256 1.48 6.41 -4.91
CA ALA A 256 1.19 5.60 -6.08
C ALA A 256 0.81 6.47 -7.29
N TYR A 257 -0.01 7.51 -7.08
CA TYR A 257 -0.33 8.47 -8.13
C TYR A 257 0.91 9.23 -8.61
N SER A 258 1.79 9.66 -7.70
CA SER A 258 3.09 10.25 -8.05
C SER A 258 3.95 9.29 -8.88
N GLY A 259 4.03 8.02 -8.50
CA GLY A 259 4.73 6.98 -9.28
C GLY A 259 4.17 6.80 -10.69
N MET A 260 2.84 6.84 -10.83
CA MET A 260 2.18 6.79 -12.13
C MET A 260 2.54 8.01 -13.00
N GLN A 261 2.59 9.21 -12.41
CA GLN A 261 3.01 10.42 -13.12
C GLN A 261 4.48 10.35 -13.54
N LEU A 262 5.37 9.87 -12.67
CA LEU A 262 6.78 9.65 -13.00
C LEU A 262 6.93 8.71 -14.19
N ALA A 263 6.16 7.62 -14.23
CA ALA A 263 6.15 6.69 -15.36
C ALA A 263 5.70 7.38 -16.66
N ALA A 264 4.66 8.22 -16.60
CA ALA A 264 4.19 9.00 -17.74
C ALA A 264 5.25 10.01 -18.23
N ASP A 265 6.09 10.51 -17.33
CA ASP A 265 7.24 11.37 -17.63
C ASP A 265 8.49 10.60 -18.13
N GLY A 266 8.38 9.28 -18.31
CA GLY A 266 9.43 8.42 -18.84
C GLY A 266 10.41 7.87 -17.81
N VAL A 267 10.11 7.99 -16.52
CA VAL A 267 10.88 7.32 -15.46
C VAL A 267 10.59 5.81 -15.51
N MET A 268 11.63 5.00 -15.32
CA MET A 268 11.48 3.54 -15.26
C MET A 268 10.71 3.13 -14.00
N VAL A 269 9.44 2.80 -14.17
CA VAL A 269 8.58 2.30 -13.09
C VAL A 269 7.92 1.04 -13.61
N ASP A 270 8.33 -0.11 -13.07
CA ASP A 270 7.67 -1.38 -13.38
C ASP A 270 6.19 -1.33 -12.97
N GLU A 271 5.36 -2.15 -13.62
CA GLU A 271 3.92 -2.29 -13.35
C GLU A 271 3.05 -1.07 -13.73
N ALA A 272 3.64 0.04 -14.19
CA ALA A 272 2.88 1.24 -14.54
C ALA A 272 1.87 1.01 -15.67
N GLU A 273 2.22 0.15 -16.63
CA GLU A 273 1.35 -0.29 -17.72
C GLU A 273 0.16 -1.14 -17.25
N ASN A 274 0.22 -1.69 -16.03
CA ASN A 274 -0.79 -2.57 -15.46
C ASN A 274 -1.85 -1.83 -14.63
N LEU A 275 -1.88 -0.48 -14.66
CA LEU A 275 -2.96 0.32 -14.05
C LEU A 275 -4.39 -0.12 -14.48
N PRO A 276 -4.67 -0.51 -15.74
CA PRO A 276 -5.98 -1.03 -16.12
C PRO A 276 -6.43 -2.24 -15.29
N THR A 277 -5.50 -3.09 -14.85
CA THR A 277 -5.79 -4.24 -13.98
C THR A 277 -6.31 -3.79 -12.61
N VAL A 278 -5.75 -2.70 -12.07
CA VAL A 278 -6.18 -2.12 -10.79
C VAL A 278 -7.61 -1.58 -10.88
N LEU A 279 -7.89 -0.82 -11.94
CA LEU A 279 -9.24 -0.30 -12.22
C LEU A 279 -10.26 -1.43 -12.40
N GLN A 280 -9.89 -2.46 -13.17
CA GLN A 280 -10.76 -3.61 -13.41
C GLN A 280 -11.05 -4.36 -12.11
N TRP A 281 -10.05 -4.55 -11.24
CA TRP A 281 -10.27 -5.21 -9.95
C TRP A 281 -11.27 -4.44 -9.07
N VAL A 282 -11.20 -3.11 -9.03
CA VAL A 282 -12.18 -2.28 -8.29
C VAL A 282 -13.58 -2.45 -8.89
N ALA A 283 -13.71 -2.48 -10.21
CA ALA A 283 -14.99 -2.70 -10.89
C ALA A 283 -15.56 -4.10 -10.61
N ASP A 284 -14.72 -5.13 -10.67
CA ASP A 284 -15.10 -6.52 -10.40
C ASP A 284 -15.56 -6.68 -8.94
N TYR A 285 -14.80 -6.11 -7.98
CA TYR A 285 -15.15 -6.12 -6.56
C TYR A 285 -16.53 -5.50 -6.33
N ARG A 286 -16.80 -4.35 -6.95
CA ARG A 286 -18.11 -3.69 -6.82
C ARG A 286 -19.25 -4.52 -7.39
N THR A 287 -19.01 -5.18 -8.52
CA THR A 287 -20.02 -6.05 -9.14
C THR A 287 -20.35 -7.22 -8.22
N GLU A 288 -19.32 -7.84 -7.63
CA GLU A 288 -19.48 -8.94 -6.67
C GLU A 288 -20.18 -8.48 -5.38
N ALA A 289 -19.83 -7.30 -4.85
CA ALA A 289 -20.44 -6.73 -3.65
C ALA A 289 -21.92 -6.32 -3.81
N LEU A 290 -22.37 -6.07 -5.05
CA LEU A 290 -23.73 -5.64 -5.37
C LEU A 290 -24.61 -6.77 -5.93
N SER A 291 -24.06 -7.98 -6.06
CA SER A 291 -24.77 -9.18 -6.52
C SER A 291 -25.50 -9.86 -5.37
#